data_AF-A0A920BK62-F1
#
_entry.id   AF-A0A920BK62-F1
#
_cell.length_a   1.000
_cell.length_b   1.000
_cell.length_c   1.000
_cell.angle_alpha   90.00
_cell.angle_beta   90.00
_cell.angle_gamma   90.00
#
_symmetry.space_group_name_H-M   'P 1'
#
loop_
_entity.id
_entity.type
_entity.pdbx_description
1 polymer ?
#
loop_
_entity_poly.entity_id
_entity_poly.type
_entity_poly.pdbx_seq_one_letter_code
_entity_poly.pdbx_strand_id
1 'polypeptide(L)' 'MKYTEGAFQKWGYELVKEEFDDVAVGWDDCGGDPGDKILVQDAIADIALSRF' A
#
# COMPACT_ATOMS: atom_id res chain seq x y z
N MET A 1 4.41 16.63 5.75
CA MET A 1 4.17 15.23 6.17
C MET A 1 5.01 14.22 5.37
N LYS A 2 6.15 14.62 4.77
CA LYS A 2 7.04 13.74 3.99
C LYS A 2 7.88 12.78 4.85
N TYR A 3 8.16 13.15 6.09
CA TYR A 3 9.11 12.44 6.96
C TYR A 3 8.41 11.58 8.03
N THR A 4 7.09 11.64 8.11
CA THR A 4 6.29 10.89 9.09
C THR A 4 5.31 9.99 8.34
N GLU A 5 4.23 10.56 7.81
CA GLU A 5 3.19 9.79 7.10
C GLU A 5 3.71 9.21 5.78
N GLY A 6 4.46 9.98 4.99
CA GLY A 6 5.08 9.47 3.77
C GLY A 6 6.15 8.40 4.03
N ALA A 7 6.85 8.49 5.17
CA ALA A 7 7.79 7.45 5.58
C ALA A 7 7.05 6.17 6.01
N PHE A 8 5.96 6.31 6.75
CA PHE A 8 5.10 5.20 7.15
C PHE A 8 4.51 4.47 5.94
N GLN A 9 3.99 5.21 4.96
CA GLN A 9 3.51 4.65 3.69
C GLN A 9 4.61 3.84 3.00
N LYS A 10 5.80 4.44 2.83
CA LYS A 10 6.93 3.79 2.16
C LYS A 10 7.37 2.50 2.85
N TRP A 11 7.48 2.53 4.18
CA TRP A 11 7.82 1.34 4.97
C TRP A 11 6.77 0.23 4.84
N GLY A 12 5.48 0.57 4.77
CA GLY A 12 4.43 -0.42 4.55
C GLY A 12 4.57 -1.14 3.19
N TYR A 13 4.82 -0.38 2.12
CA TYR A 13 5.05 -0.98 0.80
C TYR A 13 6.35 -1.80 0.73
N GLU A 14 7.43 -1.34 1.38
CA GLU A 14 8.68 -2.10 1.47
C GLU A 14 8.48 -3.43 2.21
N LEU A 15 7.79 -3.43 3.36
CA LEU A 15 7.48 -4.65 4.12
C LEU A 15 6.67 -5.66 3.30
N VAL A 16 5.67 -5.21 2.55
CA VAL A 16 4.85 -6.08 1.69
C VAL A 16 5.74 -6.76 0.64
N LYS A 17 6.68 -6.02 0.06
CA LYS A 17 7.58 -6.52 -0.95
C LYS A 17 8.67 -7.45 -0.39
N GLU A 18 9.10 -7.23 0.84
CA GLU A 18 10.17 -8.01 1.47
C GLU A 18 9.66 -9.27 2.17
N GLU A 19 8.47 -9.23 2.77
CA GLU A 19 7.98 -10.29 3.66
C GLU A 19 6.68 -10.96 3.21
N PHE A 20 5.90 -10.36 2.30
CA PHE A 20 4.56 -10.82 1.92
C PHE A 20 4.33 -10.85 0.40
N ASP A 21 5.39 -10.92 -0.39
CA ASP A 21 5.30 -10.85 -1.86
C ASP A 21 4.60 -12.06 -2.48
N ASP A 22 4.45 -13.15 -1.73
CA ASP A 22 3.72 -14.36 -2.11
C ASP A 22 2.19 -14.17 -2.03
N VAL A 23 1.71 -13.35 -1.10
CA VAL A 23 0.27 -13.17 -0.83
C VAL A 23 -0.27 -11.78 -1.17
N ALA A 24 0.59 -10.76 -1.27
CA ALA A 24 0.18 -9.37 -1.45
C ALA A 24 1.03 -8.64 -2.48
N VAL A 25 0.47 -7.59 -3.08
CA VAL A 25 1.17 -6.72 -4.04
C VAL A 25 0.72 -5.28 -3.89
N GLY A 26 1.67 -4.35 -3.92
CA GLY A 26 1.40 -2.93 -3.84
C GLY A 26 0.79 -2.38 -5.13
N TRP A 27 -0.07 -1.36 -5.01
CA TRP A 27 -0.63 -0.62 -6.15
C TRP A 27 0.46 -0.13 -7.10
N ASP A 28 1.57 0.40 -6.57
CA ASP A 28 2.70 0.89 -7.36
C ASP A 28 3.36 -0.21 -8.22
N ASP A 29 3.31 -1.47 -7.80
CA ASP A 29 3.93 -2.59 -8.52
C ASP A 29 2.97 -3.26 -9.52
N CYS A 30 1.64 -3.17 -9.33
CA CYS A 30 0.65 -3.87 -10.16
C CYS A 30 -0.33 -2.96 -10.93
N GLY A 31 -0.34 -1.65 -10.67
CA GLY A 31 -1.25 -0.70 -11.32
C GLY A 31 -2.74 -0.96 -11.03
N GLY A 32 -3.06 -1.69 -9.97
CA GLY A 32 -4.43 -2.00 -9.54
C GLY A 32 -4.97 -3.36 -9.94
N ASP A 33 -4.19 -4.20 -10.62
CA ASP A 33 -4.54 -5.59 -10.89
C ASP A 33 -3.62 -6.54 -10.12
N PRO A 34 -4.03 -6.99 -8.91
CA PRO A 34 -3.19 -7.87 -8.11
C PRO A 34 -3.24 -9.35 -8.56
N GLY A 35 -4.03 -9.69 -9.58
CA GLY A 35 -4.34 -11.08 -9.91
C GLY A 35 -4.97 -11.83 -8.72
N ASP A 36 -4.34 -12.92 -8.32
CA ASP A 36 -4.80 -13.76 -7.19
C ASP A 36 -4.31 -13.26 -5.81
N LYS A 37 -3.52 -12.18 -5.76
CA LYS A 37 -2.96 -11.62 -4.52
C LYS A 37 -3.85 -10.55 -3.90
N ILE A 38 -3.55 -10.20 -2.65
CA ILE A 38 -4.19 -9.07 -1.96
C ILE A 38 -3.58 -7.76 -2.47
N LEU A 39 -4.44 -6.83 -2.91
CA LEU A 39 -4.02 -5.49 -3.31
C LEU A 39 -3.76 -4.62 -2.07
N VAL A 40 -2.53 -4.13 -1.95
CA VAL A 40 -2.15 -3.12 -0.94
C VAL A 40 -2.15 -1.75 -1.61
N GLN A 41 -2.98 -0.85 -1.08
CA GLN A 41 -3.15 0.50 -1.61
C GLN A 41 -3.23 1.51 -0.47
N ASP A 42 -2.84 2.74 -0.73
CA ASP A 42 -2.96 3.85 0.20
C ASP A 42 -4.06 4.83 -0.20
N ALA A 43 -4.47 5.65 0.77
CA ALA A 43 -5.36 6.77 0.57
C ALA A 43 -4.94 7.90 1.51
N ILE A 44 -5.18 9.14 1.09
CA ILE A 44 -5.02 10.29 1.97
C ILE A 44 -5.99 10.13 3.15
N ALA A 45 -5.52 10.38 4.38
CA ALA A 45 -6.25 10.09 5.61
C ALA A 45 -7.70 10.64 5.63
N ASP A 46 -7.90 11.89 5.19
CA ASP A 46 -9.23 12.51 5.12
C ASP A 46 -10.17 11.83 4.10
N ILE A 47 -9.59 11.34 2.99
CA ILE A 47 -10.32 10.59 1.96
C ILE A 47 -10.65 9.19 2.47
N ALA A 48 -9.72 8.55 3.18
CA ALA A 48 -9.93 7.23 3.76
C ALA A 48 -11.15 7.23 4.70
N LEU A 49 -11.25 8.21 5.60
CA LEU A 49 -12.41 8.36 6.50
C LEU A 49 -13.73 8.55 5.75
N SER A 50 -13.71 9.26 4.63
CA SER A 50 -14.91 9.54 3.82
C SER A 50 -15.33 8.36 2.94
N ARG A 51 -14.47 7.34 2.79
CA ARG A 51 -14.67 6.19 1.89
C ARG A 51 -14.92 4.87 2.65
N PHE A 52 -14.83 4.88 3.98
CA PHE A 52 -15.41 3.86 4.85
C PHE A 52 -16.94 3.90 4.80
#